data_AF-A0A146F774-F1
#
_entry.id   AF-A0A146F774-F1
#
_cell.length_a   1.000
_cell.length_b   1.000
_cell.length_c   1.000
_cell.angle_alpha   90.00
_cell.angle_beta   90.00
_cell.angle_gamma   90.00
#
_symmetry.space_group_name_H-M   'P 1'
#
loop_
_entity.id
_entity.type
_entity.pdbx_description
1 polymer ?
#
loop_
_entity_poly.entity_id
_entity_poly.type
_entity_poly.pdbx_seq_one_letter_code
_entity_poly.pdbx_strand_id
1 'polypeptide(L)'
;MHPEMQAAKYSPPETDRDLRARLVGELDQHQQENQFYGACYDLYHELRTKVSDIAQKLILQSYFEPESPPAGDPFLHDAIRQFSAALQTAQAGERNAEEHWKQYWNVPPAAAMPATWI
;
A
#
# COMPACT_ATOMS: atom_id res chain seq x y z
N MET A 1 -0.66 -32.72 -33.25
CA MET A 1 -0.08 -33.28 -32.01
C MET A 1 0.68 -32.15 -31.33
N HIS A 2 0.23 -31.72 -30.15
CA HIS A 2 0.76 -30.54 -29.47
C HIS A 2 2.14 -30.84 -28.83
N PRO A 3 3.19 -30.05 -29.12
CA PRO A 3 4.53 -30.26 -28.58
C PRO A 3 4.60 -30.17 -27.04
N GLU A 4 3.63 -29.50 -26.41
CA GLU A 4 3.49 -29.38 -24.96
C GLU A 4 3.20 -30.73 -24.26
N MET A 5 2.42 -31.61 -24.91
CA MET A 5 2.13 -32.94 -24.36
C MET A 5 3.34 -33.89 -24.45
N GLN A 6 4.30 -33.61 -25.33
CA GLN A 6 5.55 -34.38 -25.39
C GLN A 6 6.52 -33.90 -24.30
N ALA A 7 6.60 -32.60 -24.02
CA ALA A 7 7.45 -32.05 -22.97
C ALA A 7 7.09 -32.56 -21.57
N ALA A 8 5.79 -32.68 -21.27
CA ALA A 8 5.31 -33.23 -19.99
C ALA A 8 5.63 -34.73 -19.81
N LYS A 9 5.81 -35.48 -20.91
CA LYS A 9 6.16 -36.91 -20.90
C LYS A 9 7.63 -37.19 -20.56
N TYR A 10 8.49 -36.18 -20.66
CA TYR A 10 9.94 -36.28 -20.38
C TYR A 10 10.37 -35.55 -19.11
N SER A 11 9.46 -34.91 -18.37
CA SER A 11 9.79 -34.37 -17.06
C SER A 11 9.92 -35.52 -16.05
N PRO A 12 11.05 -35.65 -15.35
CA PRO A 12 11.13 -36.58 -14.23
C PRO A 12 10.03 -36.23 -13.22
N PRO A 13 9.41 -37.23 -12.58
CA PRO A 13 8.43 -36.96 -11.53
C PRO A 13 9.07 -36.07 -10.46
N GLU A 14 8.43 -34.94 -10.17
CA GLU A 14 8.84 -34.00 -9.12
C GLU A 14 9.04 -34.81 -7.83
N THR A 15 10.24 -34.76 -7.25
CA THR A 15 10.48 -35.51 -6.03
C THR A 15 9.77 -34.82 -4.87
N ASP A 16 9.42 -35.56 -3.82
CA ASP A 16 8.86 -34.99 -2.58
C ASP A 16 9.71 -33.84 -2.03
N ARG A 17 11.03 -33.88 -2.26
CA ARG A 17 11.95 -32.81 -1.87
C ARG A 17 11.76 -31.56 -2.72
N ASP A 18 11.60 -31.70 -4.02
CA ASP A 18 11.40 -30.59 -4.96
C ASP A 18 10.05 -29.91 -4.69
N LEU A 19 9.00 -30.72 -4.48
CA LEU A 19 7.68 -30.23 -4.11
C LEU A 19 7.72 -29.44 -2.80
N ARG A 20 8.39 -29.95 -1.77
CA ARG A 20 8.55 -29.23 -0.49
C ARG A 20 9.32 -27.93 -0.66
N ALA A 21 10.39 -27.92 -1.44
CA ALA A 21 11.18 -26.71 -1.69
C ALA A 21 10.33 -25.64 -2.40
N ARG A 22 9.53 -26.05 -3.38
CA ARG A 22 8.59 -25.17 -4.09
C ARG A 22 7.53 -24.59 -3.14
N LEU A 23 6.87 -25.43 -2.36
CA LEU A 23 5.83 -24.99 -1.42
C LEU A 23 6.38 -24.04 -0.35
N VAL A 24 7.61 -24.25 0.12
CA VAL A 24 8.27 -23.32 1.05
C VAL A 24 8.52 -21.97 0.40
N GLY A 25 8.96 -21.95 -0.87
CA GLY A 25 9.13 -20.69 -1.62
C GLY A 25 7.81 -19.97 -1.87
N GLU A 26 6.76 -20.70 -2.27
CA GLU A 26 5.41 -20.13 -2.46
C GLU A 26 4.86 -19.57 -1.14
N LEU A 27 5.06 -20.26 -0.02
CA LEU A 27 4.63 -19.79 1.30
C LEU A 27 5.36 -18.50 1.70
N ASP A 28 6.67 -18.44 1.50
CA ASP A 28 7.47 -17.25 1.81
C ASP A 28 7.02 -16.06 0.95
N GLN A 29 6.83 -16.27 -0.35
CA GLN A 29 6.27 -15.26 -1.25
C GLN A 29 4.93 -14.72 -0.74
N HIS A 30 3.97 -15.60 -0.44
CA HIS A 30 2.66 -15.19 0.04
C HIS A 30 2.71 -14.46 1.38
N GLN A 31 3.63 -14.85 2.27
CA GLN A 31 3.83 -14.14 3.54
C GLN A 31 4.32 -12.72 3.32
N GLN A 32 5.27 -12.52 2.39
CA GLN A 32 5.73 -11.18 2.05
C GLN A 32 4.63 -10.36 1.37
N GLU A 33 3.88 -10.94 0.44
CA GLU A 33 2.76 -10.26 -0.24
C GLU A 33 1.75 -9.77 0.80
N ASN A 34 1.36 -10.64 1.72
CA ASN A 34 0.42 -10.30 2.78
C ASN A 34 0.96 -9.21 3.71
N GLN A 35 2.26 -9.23 4.03
CA GLN A 35 2.88 -8.19 4.85
C GLN A 35 2.87 -6.83 4.14
N PHE A 36 3.23 -6.80 2.86
CA PHE A 36 3.23 -5.58 2.06
C PHE A 36 1.82 -4.99 1.91
N TYR A 37 0.87 -5.80 1.43
CA TYR A 37 -0.50 -5.34 1.24
C TYR A 37 -1.21 -5.03 2.57
N GLY A 38 -0.88 -5.75 3.64
CA GLY A 38 -1.34 -5.44 4.99
C GLY A 38 -0.86 -4.06 5.47
N ALA A 39 0.43 -3.76 5.28
CA ALA A 39 0.98 -2.44 5.62
C ALA A 39 0.32 -1.32 4.80
N CYS A 40 0.14 -1.51 3.49
CA CYS A 40 -0.59 -0.55 2.66
C CYS A 40 -2.02 -0.34 3.15
N TYR A 41 -2.74 -1.42 3.45
CA TYR A 41 -4.10 -1.35 3.97
C TYR A 41 -4.18 -0.53 5.26
N ASP A 42 -3.30 -0.79 6.22
CA ASP A 42 -3.29 -0.08 7.51
C ASP A 42 -3.03 1.42 7.31
N LEU A 43 -2.08 1.79 6.44
CA LEU A 43 -1.77 3.18 6.11
C LEU A 43 -2.96 3.91 5.47
N TYR A 44 -3.60 3.28 4.48
CA TYR A 44 -4.76 3.85 3.81
C TYR A 44 -5.97 3.95 4.75
N HIS A 45 -6.16 2.95 5.61
CA HIS A 45 -7.21 2.96 6.61
C HIS A 45 -7.00 4.10 7.63
N GLU A 46 -5.79 4.27 8.15
CA GLU A 46 -5.46 5.38 9.07
C GLU A 46 -5.66 6.75 8.40
N LEU A 47 -5.17 6.92 7.17
CA LEU A 47 -5.35 8.14 6.40
C LEU A 47 -6.84 8.46 6.21
N ARG A 48 -7.64 7.47 5.79
CA ARG A 48 -9.09 7.63 5.61
C ARG A 48 -9.78 8.04 6.91
N THR A 49 -9.43 7.43 8.03
CA THR A 49 -10.00 7.79 9.34
C THR A 49 -9.66 9.24 9.69
N LYS A 50 -8.40 9.65 9.60
CA LYS A 50 -7.99 11.04 9.88
C LYS A 50 -8.69 12.04 8.96
N VAL A 51 -8.79 11.73 7.67
CA VAL A 51 -9.47 12.59 6.71
C VAL A 51 -10.95 12.74 7.05
N SER A 52 -11.61 11.64 7.43
CA SER A 52 -13.02 11.64 7.83
C SER A 52 -13.25 12.49 9.08
N ASP A 53 -12.37 12.36 10.09
CA ASP A 53 -12.47 13.14 11.33
C ASP A 53 -12.31 14.65 11.08
N ILE A 54 -11.32 15.04 10.26
CA ILE A 54 -11.09 16.46 9.91
C ILE A 54 -12.26 17.00 9.09
N ALA A 55 -12.77 16.22 8.12
CA ALA A 55 -13.91 16.62 7.31
C ALA A 55 -15.18 16.80 8.15
N GLN A 56 -15.45 15.90 9.10
CA GLN A 56 -16.59 16.04 10.02
C GLN A 56 -16.48 17.30 10.87
N LYS A 57 -15.29 17.61 11.39
CA LYS A 57 -15.04 18.83 12.16
C LYS A 57 -15.31 20.09 11.33
N LEU A 58 -14.87 20.13 10.07
CA LEU A 58 -15.15 21.22 9.13
C LEU A 58 -16.64 21.38 8.83
N ILE A 59 -17.33 20.26 8.58
CA ILE A 59 -18.77 20.27 8.35
C ILE A 59 -19.50 20.85 9.57
N LEU A 60 -19.17 20.38 10.77
CA LEU A 60 -19.77 20.89 12.01
C LEU A 60 -19.51 22.39 12.18
N GLN A 61 -18.28 22.85 11.99
CA GLN A 61 -17.96 24.28 12.07
C GLN A 61 -18.81 25.10 11.10
N SER A 62 -18.99 24.63 9.86
CA SER A 62 -19.80 25.34 8.86
C SER A 62 -21.28 25.49 9.27
N TYR A 63 -21.79 24.60 10.11
CA TYR A 63 -23.16 24.69 10.63
C TYR A 63 -23.30 25.62 11.84
N PHE A 64 -22.24 25.78 12.65
CA PHE A 64 -22.29 26.55 13.89
C PHE A 64 -21.72 27.97 13.76
N GLU A 65 -20.81 28.22 12.82
CA GLU A 65 -20.14 29.51 12.62
C GLU A 65 -20.07 29.91 11.13
N PRO A 66 -21.22 30.16 10.47
CA PRO A 66 -21.27 30.43 9.03
C PRO A 66 -20.75 31.82 8.62
N GLU A 67 -20.57 32.75 9.56
CA GLU A 67 -20.18 34.15 9.27
C GLU A 67 -18.66 34.39 9.29
N SER A 68 -17.85 33.35 9.54
CA SER A 68 -16.40 33.42 9.48
C SER A 68 -15.94 33.65 8.03
N PRO A 69 -15.22 34.76 7.71
CA PRO A 69 -14.67 34.93 6.38
C PRO A 69 -13.68 33.77 6.09
N PRO A 70 -13.79 33.06 4.95
CA PRO A 70 -12.93 31.92 4.65
C PRO A 70 -11.44 32.31 4.51
N ALA A 71 -11.18 33.59 4.24
CA ALA A 71 -9.83 34.15 4.23
C ALA A 71 -9.40 34.51 5.66
N GLY A 72 -8.55 33.66 6.25
CA GLY A 72 -7.97 33.89 7.58
C GLY A 72 -8.65 33.15 8.73
N ASP A 73 -9.59 32.24 8.45
CA ASP A 73 -10.17 31.36 9.47
C ASP A 73 -9.07 30.41 10.02
N PRO A 74 -8.70 30.54 11.30
CA PRO A 74 -7.70 29.69 11.94
C PRO A 74 -8.05 28.19 11.84
N PHE A 75 -9.33 27.85 11.80
CA PHE A 75 -9.80 26.48 11.73
C PHE A 75 -9.57 25.86 10.35
N LEU A 76 -9.85 26.59 9.27
CA LEU A 76 -9.55 26.13 7.91
C LEU A 76 -8.05 25.93 7.70
N HIS A 77 -7.23 26.87 8.18
CA HIS A 77 -5.77 26.74 8.14
C HIS A 77 -5.28 25.52 8.94
N ASP A 78 -5.84 25.28 10.12
CA ASP A 78 -5.51 24.12 10.93
C ASP A 78 -5.92 22.80 10.25
N ALA A 79 -7.11 22.74 9.65
CA ALA A 79 -7.57 21.58 8.90
C ALA A 79 -6.66 21.27 7.70
N ILE A 80 -6.26 22.28 6.92
CA ILE A 80 -5.30 22.11 5.81
C ILE A 80 -3.97 21.57 6.31
N ARG A 81 -3.48 22.08 7.44
CA ARG A 81 -2.24 21.60 8.07
C ARG A 81 -2.39 20.13 8.50
N GLN A 82 -3.50 19.77 9.14
CA GLN A 82 -3.76 18.40 9.58
C GLN A 82 -3.88 17.43 8.39
N PHE A 83 -4.58 17.80 7.31
CA PHE A 83 -4.65 16.99 6.09
C PHE A 83 -3.28 16.79 5.46
N SER A 84 -2.48 17.87 5.36
CA SER A 84 -1.13 17.81 4.80
C SER A 84 -0.22 16.89 5.61
N ALA A 85 -0.28 16.98 6.94
CA ALA A 85 0.49 16.11 7.83
C ALA A 85 0.06 14.63 7.74
N ALA A 86 -1.25 14.37 7.65
CA ALA A 86 -1.76 13.01 7.47
C ALA A 86 -1.30 12.42 6.14
N LEU A 87 -1.36 13.19 5.05
CA LEU A 87 -0.89 12.77 3.73
C LEU A 87 0.62 12.50 3.72
N GLN A 88 1.43 13.39 4.30
CA GLN A 88 2.88 13.20 4.39
C GLN A 88 3.25 11.94 5.18
N THR A 89 2.53 11.66 6.27
CA THR A 89 2.73 10.46 7.09
C THR A 89 2.41 9.20 6.28
N ALA A 90 1.28 9.19 5.57
CA ALA A 90 0.88 8.06 4.73
C ALA A 90 1.90 7.81 3.60
N GLN A 91 2.35 8.87 2.91
CA GLN A 91 3.35 8.78 1.85
C GLN A 91 4.73 8.32 2.34
N ALA A 92 5.10 8.66 3.58
CA ALA A 92 6.34 8.18 4.19
C ALA A 92 6.22 6.69 4.54
N GLY A 93 5.08 6.27 5.08
CA GLY A 93 4.80 4.86 5.35
C GLY A 93 4.77 4.01 4.09
N GLU A 94 4.13 4.49 3.03
CA GLU A 94 4.04 3.78 1.74
C GLU A 94 5.43 3.59 1.12
N ARG A 95 6.26 4.65 1.10
CA ARG A 95 7.65 4.56 0.64
C ARG A 95 8.45 3.54 1.42
N ASN A 96 8.29 3.49 2.74
CA ASN A 96 8.96 2.51 3.59
C ASN A 96 8.50 1.08 3.28
N ALA A 97 7.19 0.85 3.15
CA ALA A 97 6.65 -0.45 2.75
C ALA A 97 7.16 -0.89 1.37
N GLU A 98 7.22 0.03 0.41
CA GLU A 98 7.75 -0.20 -0.93
C GLU A 98 9.26 -0.52 -0.90
N GLU A 99 10.05 0.20 -0.10
CA GLU A 99 11.48 -0.06 0.07
C GLU A 99 11.74 -1.45 0.64
N HIS A 100 11.03 -1.84 1.71
CA HIS A 100 11.14 -3.19 2.27
C HIS A 100 10.77 -4.28 1.26
N TRP A 101 9.68 -4.07 0.50
CA TRP A 101 9.27 -4.98 -0.55
C TRP A 101 10.35 -5.12 -1.63
N LYS A 102 10.88 -4.01 -2.14
CA LYS A 102 11.95 -4.01 -3.14
C LYS A 102 13.23 -4.68 -2.64
N GLN A 103 13.59 -4.47 -1.37
CA GLN A 103 14.75 -5.11 -0.75
C GLN A 103 14.59 -6.63 -0.73
N TYR A 104 13.42 -7.14 -0.34
CA TYR A 104 13.16 -8.57 -0.32
C TYR A 104 13.27 -9.19 -1.73
N TRP A 105 12.69 -8.54 -2.74
CA TRP A 105 12.73 -9.02 -4.12
C TRP A 105 14.02 -8.70 -4.88
N ASN A 106 15.00 -8.04 -4.25
CA ASN A 106 16.24 -7.56 -4.88
C ASN A 106 15.97 -6.75 -6.17
N VAL A 107 14.90 -5.94 -6.17
CA VAL A 107 14.50 -5.14 -7.33
C VAL A 107 15.54 -4.02 -7.53
N PRO A 108 16.13 -3.87 -8.73
CA PRO A 108 17.10 -2.82 -9.00
C PRO A 108 16.47 -1.42 -8.81
N PRO A 109 17.22 -0.43 -8.29
CA PRO A 109 16.69 0.94 -8.08
C PRO A 109 16.15 1.61 -9.35
N ALA A 110 16.59 1.16 -10.53
CA ALA A 110 16.19 1.68 -11.84
C ALA A 110 14.89 1.04 -12.39
N ALA A 111 14.39 -0.03 -11.77
CA ALA A 111 13.07 -0.57 -12.07
C ALA A 111 12.03 0.32 -11.37
N ALA A 112 11.83 1.52 -11.91
CA ALA A 112 10.75 2.40 -11.53
C ALA A 112 9.44 1.65 -11.80
N MET A 113 8.81 1.14 -10.75
CA MET A 113 7.39 0.80 -10.79
C MET A 113 6.66 2.10 -11.15
N PRO A 114 5.67 2.07 -12.06
CA PRO A 114 4.90 3.26 -12.38
C PRO A 114 4.32 3.81 -11.07
N ALA A 115 4.66 5.05 -10.76
CA ALA A 115 4.39 5.75 -9.50
C ALA A 115 2.91 6.13 -9.34
N THR A 116 2.00 5.28 -9.84
CA THR A 116 0.58 5.60 -9.96
C THR A 116 -0.18 4.28 -9.80
N TRP A 117 -0.15 3.77 -8.58
CA TRP A 117 -1.31 3.07 -8.05
C TRP A 117 -2.13 4.16 -7.35
N ILE A 118 -3.15 4.67 -8.06
CA ILE A 118 -3.98 5.88 -7.82
C ILE A 118 -3.60 7.06 -8.73
#